data_AF-A0A1F8EBT7-F1
#
_entry.id   AF-A0A1F8EBT7-F1
#
_cell.length_a   1.000
_cell.length_b   1.000
_cell.length_c   1.000
_cell.angle_alpha   90.00
_cell.angle_beta   90.00
_cell.angle_gamma   90.00
#
_symmetry.space_group_name_H-M   'P 1'
#
loop_
_entity.id
_entity.type
_entity.pdbx_description
1 polymer ?
#
loop_
_entity_poly.entity_id
_entity_poly.type
_entity_poly.pdbx_seq_one_letter_code
_entity_poly.pdbx_strand_id
1 'polypeptide(L)'
;MKKIVLRKCGLLLHILVLCLFFSTIFFNFAQAQSTFTIFGYVFTDSNSNEIRDGGETIWPGRTVELYTGPEYVPGIPTIAVIEYVRSTTTDGNGFYIFSGLTGGENWRVRHYPPPSGYDHTTDDSIPFVNVQSNKTHDFGLVLLATPTPLPPTPVPPTPTPLPPTPVPPTPTPLICGLPPQQCVNPPAGCSWGSFGRNANNCIISCSNLVCLQPTPIPPPEIQEIKPIRWGIYNPLAGNPQPQNVVELIILVSDWIFNIAGSLIVILIIYSGVRFLISRGNPSEIQKARGILYWALVGFAVVMIGKGFIYLVESILNGVKPIF
;
A
#
# COMPACT_ATOMS: atom_id res chain seq x y z
N MET A 1 10.06 57.50 34.51
CA MET A 1 10.83 56.33 34.05
C MET A 1 10.16 54.96 34.34
N LYS A 2 9.47 54.74 35.47
CA LYS A 2 8.80 53.45 35.79
C LYS A 2 7.75 52.94 34.77
N LYS A 3 7.02 53.81 34.07
CA LYS A 3 5.96 53.42 33.09
C LYS A 3 6.49 52.78 31.79
N ILE A 4 7.74 53.05 31.40
CA ILE A 4 8.32 52.51 30.15
C ILE A 4 8.83 51.07 30.33
N VAL A 5 9.32 50.74 31.53
CA VAL A 5 9.80 49.40 31.89
C VAL A 5 8.64 48.39 31.97
N LEU A 6 7.49 48.79 32.54
CA LEU A 6 6.29 47.96 32.61
C LEU A 6 5.67 47.66 31.23
N ARG A 7 5.73 48.60 30.28
CA ARG A 7 5.25 48.37 28.89
C ARG A 7 6.13 47.40 28.11
N LYS A 8 7.45 47.44 28.30
CA LYS A 8 8.37 46.46 27.68
C LYS A 8 8.19 45.06 28.26
N CYS A 9 7.92 44.94 29.57
CA CYS A 9 7.68 43.65 30.22
C CYS A 9 6.36 42.99 29.77
N GLY A 10 5.29 43.78 29.61
CA GLY A 10 3.99 43.27 29.10
C GLY A 10 4.02 42.83 27.64
N LEU A 11 4.77 43.53 26.77
CA LEU A 11 4.93 43.17 25.37
C LEU A 11 5.78 41.91 25.20
N LEU A 12 6.82 41.74 26.01
CA LEU A 12 7.65 40.53 26.01
C LEU A 12 6.86 39.31 26.49
N LEU A 13 6.00 39.47 27.50
CA LEU A 13 5.11 38.40 27.99
C LEU A 13 4.04 38.02 26.95
N HIS A 14 3.50 38.98 26.20
CA HIS A 14 2.56 38.69 25.11
C HIS A 14 3.24 37.98 23.93
N ILE A 15 4.47 38.37 23.58
CA ILE A 15 5.26 37.69 22.55
C ILE A 15 5.63 36.28 23.01
N LEU A 16 5.97 36.09 24.29
CA LEU A 16 6.29 34.77 24.84
C LEU A 16 5.06 33.86 24.88
N VAL A 17 3.88 34.39 25.27
CA VAL A 17 2.62 33.64 25.25
C VAL A 17 2.18 33.35 23.82
N LEU A 18 2.30 34.30 22.88
CA LEU A 18 2.06 34.02 21.46
C LEU A 18 3.04 32.97 20.93
N CYS A 19 4.31 33.01 21.31
CA CYS A 19 5.33 32.07 20.82
C CYS A 19 5.16 30.67 21.42
N LEU A 20 4.74 30.55 22.68
CA LEU A 20 4.39 29.28 23.33
C LEU A 20 3.06 28.73 22.79
N PHE A 21 2.11 29.59 22.42
CA PHE A 21 0.83 29.18 21.83
C PHE A 21 0.97 28.82 20.34
N PHE A 22 1.80 29.54 19.59
CA PHE A 22 2.20 29.17 18.22
C PHE A 22 3.01 27.87 18.27
N SER A 23 3.89 27.69 19.26
CA SER A 23 4.58 26.42 19.51
C SER A 23 3.60 25.28 19.75
N THR A 24 2.53 25.42 20.54
CA THR A 24 1.58 24.33 20.82
C THR A 24 0.55 24.07 19.73
N ILE A 25 0.12 25.11 18.98
CA ILE A 25 -0.71 24.92 17.78
C ILE A 25 0.11 24.26 16.66
N PHE A 26 1.34 24.70 16.42
CA PHE A 26 2.22 24.07 15.42
C PHE A 26 2.74 22.71 15.89
N PHE A 27 2.86 22.45 17.20
CA PHE A 27 3.16 21.11 17.72
C PHE A 27 2.06 20.09 17.43
N ASN A 28 0.79 20.52 17.34
CA ASN A 28 -0.29 19.60 16.95
C ASN A 28 -0.33 19.36 15.43
N PHE A 29 0.16 20.29 14.61
CA PHE A 29 0.38 20.05 13.17
C PHE A 29 1.68 19.30 12.85
N ALA A 30 2.59 19.23 13.82
CA ALA A 30 3.73 18.32 13.84
C ALA A 30 3.51 17.24 14.91
N GLN A 31 2.37 16.55 14.91
CA GLN A 31 2.40 15.19 15.46
C GLN A 31 3.46 14.46 14.63
N ALA A 32 4.62 14.19 15.24
CA ALA A 32 5.57 13.24 14.70
C ALA A 32 4.77 11.93 14.52
N GLN A 33 4.42 11.59 13.27
CA GLN A 33 3.74 10.35 12.99
C GLN A 33 4.60 9.23 13.58
N SER A 34 3.99 8.37 14.39
CA SER A 34 4.68 7.20 14.93
C SER A 34 5.26 6.41 13.77
N THR A 35 6.58 6.27 13.72
CA THR A 35 7.22 5.48 12.68
C THR A 35 7.46 4.06 13.15
N PHE A 36 7.19 3.10 12.28
CA PHE A 36 7.41 1.67 12.53
C PHE A 36 8.48 1.10 11.61
N THR A 37 8.86 -0.13 11.91
CA THR A 37 9.85 -0.89 11.15
C THR A 37 9.26 -2.21 10.68
N ILE A 38 9.49 -2.56 9.42
CA ILE A 38 9.27 -3.90 8.87
C ILE A 38 10.62 -4.53 8.61
N PHE A 39 10.84 -5.77 9.07
CA PHE A 39 12.12 -6.46 8.91
C PHE A 39 11.95 -7.98 8.79
N GLY A 40 13.01 -8.68 8.42
CA GLY A 40 13.03 -10.14 8.38
C GLY A 40 14.24 -10.67 7.62
N TYR A 41 14.16 -11.93 7.20
CA TYR A 41 15.26 -12.67 6.59
C TYR A 41 14.87 -13.33 5.29
N VAL A 42 15.82 -13.47 4.37
CA VAL A 42 15.70 -14.37 3.21
C VAL A 42 16.55 -15.61 3.48
N PHE A 43 15.93 -16.80 3.46
CA PHE A 43 16.55 -18.06 3.86
C PHE A 43 16.12 -19.23 2.97
N THR A 44 16.88 -20.34 3.01
CA THR A 44 16.50 -21.60 2.37
C THR A 44 15.64 -22.40 3.32
N ASP A 45 14.37 -22.50 3.00
CA ASP A 45 13.37 -23.31 3.70
C ASP A 45 13.51 -24.76 3.24
N SER A 46 14.40 -25.50 3.91
CA SER A 46 14.84 -26.83 3.45
C SER A 46 13.81 -27.91 3.74
N ASN A 47 12.98 -27.68 4.76
CA ASN A 47 11.90 -28.58 5.18
C ASN A 47 10.52 -28.11 4.67
N SER A 48 10.46 -26.98 3.97
CA SER A 48 9.25 -26.38 3.39
C SER A 48 8.16 -26.13 4.43
N ASN A 49 8.55 -25.69 5.63
CA ASN A 49 7.63 -25.42 6.74
C ASN A 49 7.26 -23.94 6.90
N GLU A 50 7.73 -23.08 5.99
CA GLU A 50 7.48 -21.63 5.98
C GLU A 50 8.04 -20.87 7.20
N ILE A 51 8.89 -21.51 8.00
CA ILE A 51 9.44 -20.98 9.24
C ILE A 51 10.95 -21.03 9.16
N ARG A 52 11.61 -19.95 9.56
CA ARG A 52 13.07 -19.96 9.64
C ARG A 52 13.55 -20.77 10.83
N ASP A 53 14.17 -21.91 10.56
CA ASP A 53 14.75 -22.79 11.56
C ASP A 53 16.25 -22.55 11.77
N GLY A 54 16.75 -23.01 12.93
CA GLY A 54 18.18 -22.99 13.21
C GLY A 54 18.94 -23.95 12.30
N GLY A 55 19.94 -23.44 11.56
CA GLY A 55 20.78 -24.22 10.66
C GLY A 55 20.40 -24.12 9.18
N GLU A 56 19.33 -23.40 8.86
CA GLU A 56 18.96 -23.10 7.48
C GLU A 56 19.89 -22.05 6.86
N THR A 57 20.16 -22.19 5.56
CA THR A 57 21.07 -21.30 4.85
C THR A 57 20.42 -19.94 4.65
N ILE A 58 21.16 -18.87 4.95
CA ILE A 58 20.74 -17.48 4.75
C ILE A 58 21.22 -16.94 3.40
N TRP A 59 20.47 -15.99 2.83
CA TRP A 59 20.78 -15.44 1.51
C TRP A 59 21.16 -13.96 1.56
N PRO A 60 22.47 -13.62 1.49
CA PRO A 60 22.91 -12.24 1.39
C PRO A 60 22.70 -11.64 -0.01
N GLY A 61 22.60 -10.31 -0.08
CA GLY A 61 22.53 -9.56 -1.34
C GLY A 61 21.26 -9.84 -2.17
N ARG A 62 20.14 -10.15 -1.52
CA ARG A 62 18.81 -10.29 -2.14
C ARG A 62 18.06 -8.97 -2.08
N THR A 63 17.47 -8.56 -3.19
CA THR A 63 16.71 -7.31 -3.28
C THR A 63 15.31 -7.51 -2.73
N VAL A 64 14.94 -6.74 -1.70
CA VAL A 64 13.57 -6.66 -1.18
C VAL A 64 13.03 -5.28 -1.48
N GLU A 65 11.80 -5.21 -1.96
CA GLU A 65 11.12 -4.00 -2.39
C GLU A 65 10.00 -3.65 -1.41
N LEU A 66 9.81 -2.34 -1.18
CA LEU A 66 8.75 -1.78 -0.36
C LEU A 66 7.82 -0.96 -1.24
N TYR A 67 6.53 -1.20 -1.05
CA TYR A 67 5.45 -0.50 -1.71
C TYR A 67 4.48 0.10 -0.69
N THR A 68 3.76 1.13 -1.10
CA THR A 68 2.63 1.72 -0.40
C THR A 68 1.42 1.74 -1.32
N GLY A 69 0.22 1.78 -0.77
CA GLY A 69 -1.02 1.76 -1.54
C GLY A 69 -2.20 1.42 -0.66
N PRO A 70 -3.44 1.54 -1.14
CA PRO A 70 -4.60 1.21 -0.34
C PRO A 70 -4.67 -0.30 -0.03
N GLU A 71 -5.53 -0.63 0.92
CA GLU A 71 -5.72 -2.00 1.37
C GLU A 71 -6.09 -2.91 0.20
N TYR A 72 -5.41 -4.05 0.12
CA TYR A 72 -5.76 -5.08 -0.86
C TYR A 72 -7.01 -5.81 -0.36
N VAL A 73 -8.12 -5.63 -1.07
CA VAL A 73 -9.38 -6.33 -0.78
C VAL A 73 -9.64 -7.37 -1.88
N PRO A 74 -9.59 -8.68 -1.57
CA PRO A 74 -9.90 -9.74 -2.54
C PRO A 74 -11.29 -9.57 -3.16
N GLY A 75 -11.41 -9.74 -4.47
CA GLY A 75 -12.70 -9.69 -5.17
C GLY A 75 -13.22 -8.29 -5.51
N ILE A 76 -12.57 -7.22 -5.05
CA ILE A 76 -12.84 -5.86 -5.50
C ILE A 76 -11.77 -5.48 -6.55
N PRO A 77 -12.15 -5.14 -7.79
CA PRO A 77 -11.21 -4.61 -8.77
C PRO A 77 -10.78 -3.22 -8.31
N THR A 78 -9.75 -3.16 -7.48
CA THR A 78 -9.20 -1.90 -6.99
C THR A 78 -8.44 -1.27 -8.17
N ILE A 79 -8.94 -0.16 -8.73
CA ILE A 79 -8.14 0.74 -9.60
C ILE A 79 -7.19 1.55 -8.70
N ALA A 80 -6.49 0.85 -7.83
CA ALA A 80 -5.56 1.44 -6.90
C ALA A 80 -4.16 1.05 -7.29
N VAL A 81 -3.35 2.09 -7.47
CA VAL A 81 -1.95 1.94 -7.80
C VAL A 81 -1.20 1.61 -6.52
N ILE A 82 -0.64 0.40 -6.46
CA ILE A 82 0.43 0.09 -5.52
C ILE A 82 1.66 0.84 -6.03
N GLU A 83 2.18 1.78 -5.23
CA GLU A 83 3.31 2.64 -5.58
C GLU A 83 4.60 2.09 -4.99
N TYR A 84 5.64 1.98 -5.82
CA TYR A 84 6.98 1.65 -5.36
C TYR A 84 7.54 2.79 -4.52
N VAL A 85 8.07 2.46 -3.34
CA VAL A 85 8.64 3.45 -2.42
C VAL A 85 10.17 3.39 -2.46
N ARG A 86 10.74 2.22 -2.15
CA ARG A 86 12.19 1.99 -2.14
C ARG A 86 12.50 0.49 -2.07
N SER A 87 13.76 0.15 -2.20
CA SER A 87 14.28 -1.20 -1.99
C SER A 87 15.43 -1.21 -0.99
N THR A 88 15.76 -2.40 -0.51
CA THR A 88 16.93 -2.70 0.30
C THR A 88 17.51 -4.04 -0.15
N THR A 89 18.76 -4.30 0.22
CA THR A 89 19.40 -5.60 -0.03
C THR A 89 19.64 -6.31 1.29
N THR A 90 19.42 -7.62 1.33
CA THR A 90 19.76 -8.40 2.53
C THR A 90 21.25 -8.30 2.84
N ASP A 91 21.57 -8.19 4.13
CA ASP A 91 22.95 -8.11 4.61
C ASP A 91 23.67 -9.47 4.57
N GLY A 92 24.89 -9.55 5.13
CA GLY A 92 25.66 -10.79 5.21
C GLY A 92 24.97 -11.93 5.97
N ASN A 93 23.95 -11.61 6.78
CA ASN A 93 23.14 -12.55 7.53
C ASN A 93 21.79 -12.87 6.86
N GLY A 94 21.57 -12.39 5.63
CA GLY A 94 20.29 -12.51 4.94
C GLY A 94 19.20 -11.61 5.50
N PHE A 95 19.52 -10.66 6.38
CA PHE A 95 18.55 -9.77 7.04
C PHE A 95 18.24 -8.53 6.20
N TYR A 96 16.97 -8.14 6.15
CA TYR A 96 16.52 -6.89 5.55
C TYR A 96 15.71 -6.05 6.54
N ILE A 97 15.70 -4.73 6.33
CA ILE A 97 14.99 -3.78 7.20
C ILE A 97 14.48 -2.57 6.43
N PHE A 98 13.25 -2.16 6.75
CA PHE A 98 12.63 -0.91 6.35
C PHE A 98 12.19 -0.14 7.60
N SER A 99 12.94 0.89 7.98
CA SER A 99 12.62 1.78 9.10
C SER A 99 11.87 3.05 8.63
N GLY A 100 11.35 3.83 9.58
CA GLY A 100 10.77 5.14 9.28
C GLY A 100 9.43 5.06 8.54
N LEU A 101 8.67 3.98 8.73
CA LEU A 101 7.39 3.76 8.05
C LEU A 101 6.27 4.46 8.80
N THR A 102 5.53 5.32 8.13
CA THR A 102 4.43 6.07 8.73
C THR A 102 3.37 5.13 9.32
N GLY A 103 3.04 5.36 10.59
CA GLY A 103 1.99 4.66 11.31
C GLY A 103 0.59 4.99 10.79
N GLY A 104 -0.27 3.98 10.75
CA GLY A 104 -1.63 4.09 10.21
C GLY A 104 -1.70 3.97 8.68
N GLU A 105 -0.56 3.87 7.98
CA GLU A 105 -0.52 3.59 6.54
C GLU A 105 -0.43 2.09 6.24
N ASN A 106 -0.68 1.77 4.98
CA ASN A 106 -0.61 0.43 4.43
C ASN A 106 0.72 0.26 3.69
N TRP A 107 1.40 -0.83 3.98
CA TRP A 107 2.71 -1.14 3.43
C TRP A 107 2.71 -2.53 2.82
N ARG A 108 3.53 -2.77 1.81
CA ARG A 108 3.71 -4.09 1.23
C ARG A 108 5.19 -4.34 1.00
N VAL A 109 5.67 -5.49 1.46
CA VAL A 109 7.03 -5.94 1.17
C VAL A 109 6.97 -7.05 0.13
N ARG A 110 7.92 -7.02 -0.80
CA ARG A 110 8.01 -8.00 -1.87
C ARG A 110 9.45 -8.46 -2.07
N HIS A 111 9.63 -9.75 -2.28
CA HIS A 111 10.87 -10.34 -2.75
C HIS A 111 10.57 -11.08 -4.05
N TYR A 112 10.94 -10.52 -5.20
CA TYR A 112 10.76 -11.15 -6.50
C TYR A 112 11.79 -10.60 -7.49
N PRO A 113 12.37 -11.41 -8.40
CA PRO A 113 12.18 -12.85 -8.56
C PRO A 113 13.03 -13.68 -7.57
N PRO A 114 12.68 -14.97 -7.35
CA PRO A 114 13.57 -15.87 -6.61
C PRO A 114 14.86 -16.16 -7.41
N PRO A 115 15.94 -16.63 -6.75
CA PRO A 115 17.14 -17.12 -7.43
C PRO A 115 16.83 -18.26 -8.41
N SER A 116 17.65 -18.41 -9.46
CA SER A 116 17.46 -19.48 -10.43
C SER A 116 17.50 -20.85 -9.77
N GLY A 117 16.50 -21.69 -10.06
CA GLY A 117 16.35 -23.02 -9.46
C GLY A 117 15.72 -23.01 -8.06
N TYR A 118 15.21 -21.87 -7.59
CA TYR A 118 14.46 -21.78 -6.34
C TYR A 118 13.05 -21.23 -6.59
N ASP A 119 12.11 -21.67 -5.76
CA ASP A 119 10.77 -21.09 -5.63
C ASP A 119 10.58 -20.58 -4.20
N HIS A 120 9.64 -19.66 -4.00
CA HIS A 120 9.25 -19.22 -2.66
C HIS A 120 8.38 -20.27 -1.97
N THR A 121 8.64 -20.50 -0.69
CA THR A 121 7.73 -21.29 0.18
C THR A 121 6.75 -20.40 0.93
N THR A 122 7.19 -19.21 1.32
CA THR A 122 6.36 -18.15 1.93
C THR A 122 5.80 -17.21 0.87
N ASP A 123 4.78 -16.42 1.22
CA ASP A 123 4.28 -15.34 0.35
C ASP A 123 5.40 -14.41 -0.13
N ASP A 124 5.51 -14.26 -1.45
CA ASP A 124 6.52 -13.43 -2.12
C ASP A 124 6.19 -11.92 -2.03
N SER A 125 4.95 -11.58 -1.67
CA SER A 125 4.42 -10.22 -1.57
C SER A 125 3.33 -10.10 -0.49
N ILE A 126 3.68 -9.68 0.73
CA ILE A 126 2.72 -9.57 1.83
C ILE A 126 2.28 -8.12 2.09
N PRO A 127 0.96 -7.84 2.15
CA PRO A 127 0.44 -6.55 2.60
C PRO A 127 0.32 -6.46 4.13
N PHE A 128 0.62 -5.29 4.68
CA PHE A 128 0.36 -4.88 6.05
C PHE A 128 -0.58 -3.69 6.04
N VAL A 129 -1.75 -3.84 6.65
CA VAL A 129 -2.79 -2.81 6.71
C VAL A 129 -2.67 -2.06 8.04
N ASN A 130 -2.82 -0.74 8.01
CA ASN A 130 -2.84 0.15 9.16
C ASN A 130 -1.73 -0.19 10.16
N VAL A 131 -0.48 -0.02 9.75
CA VAL A 131 0.66 -0.45 10.57
C VAL A 131 0.74 0.41 11.84
N GLN A 132 0.51 -0.22 13.00
CA GLN A 132 0.56 0.40 14.33
C GLN A 132 1.63 -0.19 15.25
N SER A 133 2.40 -1.15 14.75
CA SER A 133 3.52 -1.78 15.47
C SER A 133 4.54 -2.32 14.47
N ASN A 134 5.77 -2.56 14.93
CA ASN A 134 6.78 -3.22 14.12
C ASN A 134 6.28 -4.57 13.61
N LYS A 135 6.62 -4.91 12.36
CA LYS A 135 6.23 -6.17 11.72
C LYS A 135 7.45 -6.96 11.30
N THR A 136 7.28 -8.27 11.30
CA THR A 136 8.27 -9.23 10.81
C THR A 136 7.67 -10.01 9.66
N HIS A 137 8.45 -10.24 8.60
CA HIS A 137 8.12 -11.17 7.53
C HIS A 137 9.40 -11.79 7.00
N ASP A 138 9.47 -13.11 6.95
CA ASP A 138 10.62 -13.81 6.41
C ASP A 138 10.25 -14.38 5.03
N PHE A 139 11.21 -14.41 4.11
CA PHE A 139 11.05 -14.99 2.78
C PHE A 139 11.80 -16.32 2.70
N GLY A 140 11.06 -17.42 2.71
CA GLY A 140 11.58 -18.78 2.55
C GLY A 140 11.72 -19.15 1.07
N LEU A 141 12.81 -19.84 0.73
CA LEU A 141 13.13 -20.33 -0.61
C LEU A 141 13.40 -21.83 -0.59
N VAL A 142 12.77 -22.60 -1.46
CA VAL A 142 13.03 -24.03 -1.63
C VAL A 142 13.67 -24.29 -3.00
N LEU A 143 14.61 -25.25 -3.04
CA LEU A 143 15.22 -25.67 -4.30
C LEU A 143 14.19 -26.44 -5.15
N LEU A 144 13.98 -26.00 -6.38
CA LEU A 144 13.18 -26.72 -7.35
C LEU A 144 13.81 -28.10 -7.61
N ALA A 145 13.03 -29.16 -7.43
CA ALA A 145 13.48 -30.50 -7.77
C ALA A 145 13.89 -30.53 -9.25
N THR A 146 15.15 -30.90 -9.50
CA THR A 146 15.59 -31.17 -10.87
C THR A 146 14.74 -32.33 -11.39
N PRO A 147 14.07 -32.22 -12.55
CA PRO A 147 13.29 -33.33 -13.07
C PRO A 147 14.21 -34.52 -13.24
N THR A 148 13.98 -35.58 -12.47
CA THR A 148 14.67 -36.85 -12.67
C THR A 148 14.43 -37.24 -14.12
N PRO A 149 15.48 -37.46 -14.95
CA PRO A 149 15.27 -37.90 -16.33
C PRO A 149 14.39 -39.13 -16.28
N LEU A 150 13.23 -39.07 -16.95
CA LEU A 150 12.35 -40.21 -17.05
C LEU A 150 13.18 -41.40 -17.56
N PRO A 151 13.04 -42.62 -17.00
CA PRO A 151 13.69 -43.78 -17.56
C PRO A 151 13.40 -43.83 -19.06
N PRO A 152 14.38 -44.18 -19.92
CA PRO A 152 14.13 -44.31 -21.34
C PRO A 152 12.93 -45.24 -21.51
N THR A 153 11.85 -44.72 -22.10
CA THR A 153 10.66 -45.52 -22.38
C THR A 153 11.13 -46.76 -23.16
N PRO A 154 10.82 -47.99 -22.71
CA PRO A 154 11.26 -49.18 -23.41
C PRO A 154 10.78 -49.08 -24.86
N VAL A 155 11.72 -49.12 -25.80
CA VAL A 155 11.44 -49.08 -27.23
C VAL A 155 10.44 -50.21 -27.51
N PRO A 156 9.24 -49.94 -28.07
CA PRO A 156 8.32 -50.98 -28.45
C PRO A 156 9.03 -51.98 -29.38
N PRO A 157 8.86 -53.30 -29.20
CA PRO A 157 9.49 -54.27 -30.09
C PRO A 157 9.08 -53.95 -31.54
N THR A 158 10.07 -53.83 -32.41
CA THR A 158 9.88 -53.65 -33.85
C THR A 158 8.90 -54.71 -34.34
N PRO A 159 7.73 -54.34 -34.89
CA PRO A 159 6.77 -55.34 -35.36
C PRO A 159 7.38 -56.13 -36.51
N THR A 160 7.35 -57.45 -36.39
CA THR A 160 7.76 -58.40 -37.44
C THR A 160 6.99 -58.09 -38.74
N PRO A 161 7.65 -57.97 -39.90
CA PRO A 161 6.96 -57.65 -41.15
C PRO A 161 5.97 -58.77 -41.51
N LEU A 162 4.69 -58.43 -41.61
CA LEU A 162 3.65 -59.31 -42.15
C LEU A 162 3.74 -59.37 -43.69
N PRO A 163 3.36 -60.49 -44.34
CA PRO A 163 3.35 -60.59 -45.80
C PRO A 163 2.37 -59.58 -46.44
N PRO A 164 2.66 -59.06 -47.65
CA PRO A 164 1.78 -58.10 -48.31
C PRO A 164 0.45 -58.76 -48.67
N THR A 165 -0.63 -58.29 -48.05
CA THR A 165 -2.01 -58.62 -48.44
C THR A 165 -2.44 -57.66 -49.56
N PRO A 166 -3.15 -58.10 -50.62
CA PRO A 166 -3.64 -57.20 -51.65
C PRO A 166 -4.65 -56.20 -51.06
N VAL A 167 -4.31 -54.91 -51.21
CA VAL A 167 -5.07 -53.78 -50.70
C VAL A 167 -6.28 -53.50 -51.62
N PRO A 168 -7.53 -53.48 -51.11
CA PRO A 168 -8.69 -53.00 -51.86
C PRO A 168 -8.66 -51.46 -52.01
N PRO A 169 -9.30 -50.88 -53.05
CA PRO A 169 -9.25 -49.44 -53.28
C PRO A 169 -9.86 -48.69 -52.10
N THR A 170 -9.02 -47.89 -51.45
CA THR A 170 -9.38 -47.02 -50.31
C THR A 170 -10.21 -45.84 -50.81
N PRO A 171 -11.35 -45.50 -50.17
CA PRO A 171 -12.10 -44.31 -50.51
C PRO A 171 -11.28 -43.06 -50.17
N THR A 172 -11.26 -42.14 -51.12
CA THR A 172 -10.57 -40.85 -51.10
C THR A 172 -10.81 -40.07 -49.80
N PRO A 173 -9.77 -39.76 -48.99
CA PRO A 173 -9.94 -38.83 -47.88
C PRO A 173 -10.06 -37.41 -48.42
N LEU A 174 -11.02 -36.66 -47.89
CA LEU A 174 -11.12 -35.21 -48.06
C LEU A 174 -9.82 -34.55 -47.60
N ILE A 175 -9.16 -33.89 -48.55
CA ILE A 175 -7.93 -33.13 -48.34
C ILE A 175 -8.25 -31.89 -47.52
N CYS A 176 -7.91 -31.89 -46.23
CA CYS A 176 -7.57 -30.65 -45.55
C CYS A 176 -6.11 -30.34 -45.94
N GLY A 177 -5.95 -29.47 -46.94
CA GLY A 177 -4.64 -29.01 -47.35
C GLY A 177 -4.01 -28.16 -46.27
N LEU A 178 -2.81 -28.53 -45.83
CA LEU A 178 -1.63 -27.68 -45.57
C LEU A 178 -0.51 -28.57 -44.96
N PRO A 179 0.77 -28.29 -45.23
CA PRO A 179 1.89 -29.16 -44.84
C PRO A 179 2.12 -29.16 -43.33
N PRO A 180 2.78 -30.21 -42.77
CA PRO A 180 3.13 -30.25 -41.36
C PRO A 180 4.27 -29.27 -41.08
N GLN A 181 3.95 -28.06 -40.60
CA GLN A 181 4.96 -27.21 -39.97
C GLN A 181 5.19 -27.75 -38.56
N GLN A 182 6.39 -28.26 -38.31
CA GLN A 182 6.84 -28.75 -37.02
C GLN A 182 6.77 -27.62 -35.99
N CYS A 183 6.00 -27.80 -34.91
CA CYS A 183 6.06 -26.92 -33.75
C CYS A 183 7.36 -27.20 -32.98
N VAL A 184 8.46 -26.56 -33.37
CA VAL A 184 9.64 -26.41 -32.53
C VAL A 184 9.33 -25.47 -31.36
N ASN A 185 10.00 -25.67 -30.22
CA ASN A 185 9.89 -24.81 -29.04
C ASN A 185 10.00 -23.33 -29.44
N PRO A 186 9.13 -22.43 -28.94
CA PRO A 186 9.26 -21.01 -29.22
C PRO A 186 10.60 -20.50 -28.66
N PRO A 187 11.26 -19.55 -29.34
CA PRO A 187 12.45 -18.90 -28.81
C PRO A 187 12.14 -18.18 -27.48
N ALA A 188 13.16 -17.98 -26.64
CA ALA A 188 13.03 -17.34 -25.34
C ALA A 188 12.29 -15.98 -25.45
N GLY A 189 11.16 -15.85 -24.73
CA GLY A 189 10.35 -14.62 -24.70
C GLY A 189 8.94 -14.70 -25.32
N CYS A 190 8.52 -15.85 -25.86
CA CYS A 190 7.13 -16.03 -26.34
C CYS A 190 6.44 -17.22 -25.62
N SER A 191 5.16 -17.05 -25.25
CA SER A 191 4.31 -18.11 -24.66
C SER A 191 3.07 -18.36 -25.51
N TRP A 192 2.64 -19.63 -25.59
CA TRP A 192 1.39 -20.01 -26.27
C TRP A 192 0.15 -19.68 -25.43
N GLY A 193 -0.97 -19.32 -26.07
CA GLY A 193 -2.27 -19.16 -25.41
C GLY A 193 -3.01 -20.49 -25.15
N SER A 194 -4.05 -20.46 -24.30
CA SER A 194 -4.74 -21.62 -23.69
C SER A 194 -5.30 -22.66 -24.68
N PHE A 195 -5.21 -23.94 -24.29
CA PHE A 195 -5.67 -25.12 -25.05
C PHE A 195 -7.17 -25.41 -24.86
N GLY A 196 -7.90 -25.69 -25.96
CA GLY A 196 -9.23 -26.32 -25.96
C GLY A 196 -9.34 -27.44 -27.00
N ARG A 197 -9.99 -28.56 -26.65
CA ARG A 197 -10.29 -29.70 -27.56
C ARG A 197 -11.75 -29.63 -28.05
N ASN A 198 -12.00 -29.98 -29.31
CA ASN A 198 -13.37 -30.18 -29.81
C ASN A 198 -13.81 -31.67 -29.72
N ALA A 199 -15.10 -31.93 -29.97
CA ALA A 199 -15.76 -33.23 -29.76
C ALA A 199 -15.22 -34.42 -30.59
N ASN A 200 -14.35 -34.17 -31.59
CA ASN A 200 -13.71 -35.21 -32.40
C ASN A 200 -12.21 -35.35 -32.10
N ASN A 201 -11.74 -34.80 -30.96
CA ASN A 201 -10.37 -34.90 -30.46
C ASN A 201 -9.27 -34.33 -31.39
N CYS A 202 -9.62 -33.42 -32.30
CA CYS A 202 -8.63 -32.67 -33.08
C CYS A 202 -8.17 -31.39 -32.36
N ILE A 203 -6.88 -31.06 -32.47
CA ILE A 203 -6.32 -29.78 -32.03
C ILE A 203 -6.59 -28.75 -33.14
N ILE A 204 -7.28 -27.65 -32.82
CA ILE A 204 -7.49 -26.54 -33.75
C ILE A 204 -6.37 -25.50 -33.57
N SER A 205 -5.65 -25.26 -34.66
CA SER A 205 -4.87 -24.05 -35.02
C SER A 205 -4.11 -23.29 -33.93
N CYS A 206 -2.78 -23.27 -34.08
CA CYS A 206 -1.91 -22.23 -33.52
C CYS A 206 -2.10 -20.93 -34.32
N SER A 207 -3.01 -20.08 -33.86
CA SER A 207 -3.11 -18.70 -34.36
C SER A 207 -2.86 -17.74 -33.20
N ASN A 208 -1.91 -16.83 -33.44
CA ASN A 208 -1.37 -15.77 -32.58
C ASN A 208 -0.24 -16.20 -31.62
N LEU A 209 0.98 -16.31 -32.17
CA LEU A 209 2.19 -16.07 -31.37
C LEU A 209 2.16 -14.61 -30.90
N VAL A 210 2.03 -14.40 -29.59
CA VAL A 210 2.34 -13.09 -28.98
C VAL A 210 3.78 -13.17 -28.52
N CYS A 211 4.67 -12.61 -29.32
CA CYS A 211 6.04 -12.37 -28.89
C CYS A 211 6.10 -10.98 -28.28
N LEU A 212 6.36 -10.91 -26.98
CA LEU A 212 6.78 -9.67 -26.35
C LEU A 212 8.14 -9.34 -26.97
N GLN A 213 8.16 -8.41 -27.92
CA GLN A 213 9.43 -7.83 -28.35
C GLN A 213 10.11 -7.29 -27.09
N PRO A 214 11.40 -7.55 -26.86
CA PRO A 214 12.14 -6.76 -25.89
C PRO A 214 11.97 -5.31 -26.35
N THR A 215 11.26 -4.51 -25.58
CA THR A 215 11.20 -3.08 -25.87
C THR A 215 12.65 -2.60 -25.90
N PRO A 216 13.07 -1.84 -26.92
CA PRO A 216 14.39 -1.25 -26.92
C PRO A 216 14.57 -0.57 -25.56
N ILE A 217 15.60 -0.98 -24.83
CA ILE A 217 15.95 -0.42 -23.52
C ILE A 217 15.92 1.10 -23.72
N PRO A 218 14.95 1.82 -23.12
CA PRO A 218 14.94 3.26 -23.26
C PRO A 218 16.29 3.77 -22.72
N PRO A 219 16.93 4.73 -23.40
CA PRO A 219 18.17 5.33 -22.92
C PRO A 219 17.98 5.71 -21.44
N PRO A 220 19.02 5.59 -20.59
CA PRO A 220 18.92 5.82 -19.16
C PRO A 220 18.16 7.11 -18.91
N GLU A 221 16.96 6.97 -18.36
CA GLU A 221 16.06 8.08 -18.09
C GLU A 221 16.78 8.97 -17.08
N ILE A 222 17.29 10.11 -17.57
CA ILE A 222 17.79 11.17 -16.71
C ILE A 222 16.58 11.55 -15.87
N GLN A 223 16.62 11.19 -14.58
CA GLN A 223 15.56 11.42 -13.58
C GLN A 223 14.78 12.68 -13.93
N GLU A 224 13.64 12.49 -14.62
CA GLU A 224 12.75 13.59 -14.91
C GLU A 224 12.34 14.11 -13.54
N ILE A 225 12.65 15.37 -13.26
CA ILE A 225 12.23 15.99 -12.02
C ILE A 225 10.71 16.01 -12.11
N LYS A 226 10.05 14.98 -11.52
CA LYS A 226 8.60 14.87 -11.46
C LYS A 226 8.13 16.26 -11.01
N PRO A 227 7.40 17.01 -11.85
CA PRO A 227 7.12 18.40 -11.56
C PRO A 227 6.49 18.42 -10.18
N ILE A 228 6.95 19.34 -9.33
CA ILE A 228 6.38 19.54 -8.00
C ILE A 228 4.90 19.84 -8.25
N ARG A 229 4.05 18.81 -8.22
CA ARG A 229 2.62 19.00 -8.28
C ARG A 229 2.27 19.56 -6.92
N TRP A 230 2.14 20.89 -6.89
CA TRP A 230 1.41 21.59 -5.85
C TRP A 230 -0.05 21.13 -5.93
N GLY A 231 -0.29 19.93 -5.41
CA GLY A 231 -1.61 19.36 -5.25
C GLY A 231 -2.19 19.92 -3.96
N ILE A 232 -3.25 20.72 -4.07
CA ILE A 232 -4.10 20.97 -2.91
C ILE A 232 -4.79 19.64 -2.63
N TYR A 233 -4.34 18.92 -1.61
CA TYR A 233 -5.01 17.71 -1.17
C TYR A 233 -6.43 18.06 -0.79
N ASN A 234 -7.40 17.42 -1.43
CA ASN A 234 -8.80 17.58 -1.05
C ASN A 234 -8.93 16.99 0.37
N PRO A 235 -9.29 17.80 1.38
CA PRO A 235 -9.46 17.29 2.74
C PRO A 235 -10.63 16.30 2.88
N LEU A 236 -11.47 16.19 1.84
CA LEU A 236 -12.57 15.23 1.74
C LEU A 236 -12.21 13.98 0.94
N ALA A 237 -11.00 13.91 0.38
CA ALA A 237 -10.46 12.72 -0.25
C ALA A 237 -9.70 11.92 0.83
N GLY A 238 -10.45 11.33 1.76
CA GLY A 238 -9.90 10.43 2.77
C GLY A 238 -9.16 9.26 2.10
N ASN A 239 -8.17 8.70 2.80
CA ASN A 239 -7.57 7.43 2.43
C ASN A 239 -7.85 6.44 3.58
N PRO A 240 -8.69 5.41 3.38
CA PRO A 240 -9.39 5.03 2.15
C PRO A 240 -10.51 6.02 1.75
N GLN A 241 -10.87 6.05 0.47
CA GLN A 241 -12.00 6.85 -0.02
C GLN A 241 -13.29 6.38 0.67
N PRO A 242 -14.16 7.29 1.15
CA PRO A 242 -15.35 6.90 1.90
C PRO A 242 -16.28 6.08 1.00
N GLN A 243 -16.53 4.84 1.39
CA GLN A 243 -17.43 3.93 0.64
C GLN A 243 -18.89 4.17 1.03
N ASN A 244 -19.11 4.67 2.24
CA ASN A 244 -20.42 4.88 2.84
C ASN A 244 -20.64 6.34 3.22
N VAL A 245 -21.91 6.76 3.27
CA VAL A 245 -22.28 8.10 3.77
C VAL A 245 -21.82 8.32 5.21
N VAL A 246 -21.73 7.27 6.03
CA VAL A 246 -21.27 7.32 7.42
C VAL A 246 -19.78 7.68 7.51
N GLU A 247 -18.94 7.04 6.69
CA GLU A 247 -17.50 7.35 6.62
C GLU A 247 -17.25 8.76 6.09
N LEU A 248 -18.05 9.20 5.12
CA LEU A 248 -17.98 10.57 4.63
C LEU A 248 -18.37 11.58 5.71
N ILE A 249 -19.39 11.27 6.52
CA ILE A 249 -19.77 12.09 7.67
C ILE A 249 -18.63 12.18 8.69
N ILE A 250 -17.95 11.06 9.00
CA ILE A 250 -16.81 11.05 9.94
C ILE A 250 -15.66 11.92 9.41
N LEU A 251 -15.30 11.76 8.13
CA LEU A 251 -14.22 12.53 7.49
C LEU A 251 -14.51 14.04 7.47
N VAL A 252 -15.73 14.42 7.08
CA VAL A 252 -16.19 15.83 7.09
C VAL A 252 -16.18 16.36 8.53
N SER A 253 -16.63 15.55 9.48
CA SER A 253 -16.67 15.90 10.90
C SER A 253 -15.26 16.21 11.41
N ASP A 254 -14.29 15.32 11.22
CA ASP A 254 -12.90 15.51 11.66
C ASP A 254 -12.23 16.73 11.04
N TRP A 255 -12.49 17.00 9.76
CA TRP A 255 -11.99 18.21 9.12
C TRP A 255 -12.59 19.49 9.74
N ILE A 256 -13.90 19.49 10.02
CA ILE A 256 -14.59 20.60 10.70
C ILE A 256 -14.03 20.78 12.12
N PHE A 257 -13.71 19.72 12.86
CA PHE A 257 -13.10 19.82 14.19
C PHE A 257 -11.76 20.55 14.16
N ASN A 258 -10.90 20.24 13.18
CA ASN A 258 -9.60 20.88 13.04
C ASN A 258 -9.73 22.38 12.72
N ILE A 259 -10.70 22.74 11.87
CA ILE A 259 -11.00 24.15 11.57
C ILE A 259 -11.61 24.84 12.79
N ALA A 260 -12.58 24.22 13.45
CA ALA A 260 -13.25 24.77 14.62
C ALA A 260 -12.27 24.99 15.79
N GLY A 261 -11.35 24.05 16.03
CA GLY A 261 -10.29 24.16 17.03
C GLY A 261 -9.31 25.30 16.76
N SER A 262 -9.05 25.61 15.48
CA SER A 262 -8.22 26.77 15.11
C SER A 262 -9.00 28.08 15.24
N LEU A 263 -10.27 28.10 14.83
CA LEU A 263 -11.14 29.28 14.89
C LEU A 263 -11.46 29.70 16.33
N ILE A 264 -11.74 28.75 17.22
CA ILE A 264 -12.08 29.05 18.63
C ILE A 264 -10.93 29.77 19.33
N VAL A 265 -9.68 29.36 19.09
CA VAL A 265 -8.50 30.01 19.64
C VAL A 265 -8.43 31.48 19.21
N ILE A 266 -8.62 31.74 17.91
CA ILE A 266 -8.59 33.10 17.36
C ILE A 266 -9.69 33.95 18.01
N LEU A 267 -10.89 33.40 18.18
CA LEU A 267 -12.01 34.09 18.82
C LEU A 267 -11.77 34.36 20.31
N ILE A 268 -11.14 33.43 21.03
CA ILE A 268 -10.77 33.62 22.44
C ILE A 268 -9.72 34.72 22.57
N ILE A 269 -8.67 34.69 21.75
CA ILE A 269 -7.63 35.73 21.73
C ILE A 269 -8.24 37.08 21.37
N TYR A 270 -9.09 37.13 20.34
CA TYR A 270 -9.77 38.35 19.91
C TYR A 270 -10.66 38.92 21.02
N SER A 271 -11.44 38.08 21.70
CA SER A 271 -12.24 38.48 22.86
C SER A 271 -11.37 39.03 24.00
N GLY A 272 -10.25 38.38 24.31
CA GLY A 272 -9.30 38.81 25.34
C GLY A 272 -8.68 40.18 25.04
N VAL A 273 -8.20 40.38 23.81
CA VAL A 273 -7.64 41.68 23.36
C VAL A 273 -8.70 42.77 23.42
N ARG A 274 -9.93 42.48 22.98
CA ARG A 274 -11.05 43.40 23.11
C ARG A 274 -11.34 43.77 24.56
N PHE A 275 -11.25 42.82 25.48
CA PHE A 275 -11.47 43.06 26.91
C PHE A 275 -10.45 44.06 27.47
N LEU A 276 -9.18 43.94 27.06
CA LEU A 276 -8.10 44.85 27.46
C LEU A 276 -8.27 46.27 26.87
N ILE A 277 -8.76 46.38 25.64
CA ILE A 277 -8.92 47.67 24.94
C ILE A 277 -10.22 48.40 25.33
N SER A 278 -11.17 47.72 25.98
CA SER A 278 -12.50 48.27 26.28
C SER A 278 -12.51 49.47 27.22
N ARG A 279 -11.41 49.77 27.95
CA ARG A 279 -11.23 50.97 28.81
C ARG A 279 -12.42 51.29 29.74
N GLY A 280 -13.20 50.29 30.14
CA GLY A 280 -14.40 50.48 30.99
C GLY A 280 -15.69 50.87 30.26
N ASN A 281 -15.73 50.89 28.92
CA ASN A 281 -16.97 51.07 28.18
C ASN A 281 -17.84 49.80 28.30
N PRO A 282 -19.04 49.88 28.91
CA PRO A 282 -19.89 48.71 29.15
C PRO A 282 -20.35 48.03 27.85
N SER A 283 -20.57 48.77 26.77
CA SER A 283 -20.97 48.22 25.46
C SER A 283 -19.88 47.31 24.88
N GLU A 284 -18.62 47.72 25.03
CA GLU A 284 -17.51 47.02 24.42
C GLU A 284 -17.15 45.74 25.18
N ILE A 285 -17.29 45.78 26.50
CA ILE A 285 -17.18 44.61 27.39
C ILE A 285 -18.29 43.60 27.10
N GLN A 286 -19.53 44.05 26.84
CA GLN A 286 -20.65 43.15 26.59
C GLN A 286 -20.48 42.38 25.27
N LYS A 287 -20.05 43.04 24.20
CA LYS A 287 -19.63 42.39 22.94
C LYS A 287 -18.45 41.42 23.17
N ALA A 288 -17.49 41.82 23.99
CA ALA A 288 -16.41 41.00 24.57
C ALA A 288 -16.87 39.61 25.02
N ARG A 289 -17.79 39.66 25.99
CA ARG A 289 -18.39 38.50 26.65
C ARG A 289 -19.28 37.71 25.70
N GLY A 290 -20.00 38.38 24.80
CA GLY A 290 -20.82 37.73 23.78
C GLY A 290 -20.00 36.82 22.88
N ILE A 291 -18.87 37.30 22.37
CA ILE A 291 -17.98 36.50 21.50
C ILE A 291 -17.41 35.30 22.25
N LEU A 292 -16.98 35.49 23.50
CA LEU A 292 -16.47 34.40 24.33
C LEU A 292 -17.54 33.34 24.61
N TYR A 293 -18.77 33.78 24.90
CA TYR A 293 -19.91 32.90 25.16
C TYR A 293 -20.24 32.05 23.93
N TRP A 294 -20.41 32.68 22.76
CA TRP A 294 -20.70 31.96 21.52
C TRP A 294 -19.56 31.03 21.09
N ALA A 295 -18.30 31.41 21.31
CA ALA A 295 -17.15 30.55 21.02
C ALA A 295 -17.15 29.28 21.90
N LEU A 296 -17.43 29.42 23.21
CA LEU A 296 -17.51 28.28 24.13
C LEU A 296 -18.72 27.39 23.86
N VAL A 297 -19.89 27.98 23.59
CA VAL A 297 -21.11 27.23 23.23
C VAL A 297 -20.90 26.48 21.92
N GLY A 298 -20.34 27.13 20.90
CA GLY A 298 -20.03 26.49 19.62
C GLY A 298 -19.07 25.31 19.77
N PHE A 299 -18.00 25.48 20.57
CA PHE A 299 -17.06 24.40 20.86
C PHE A 299 -17.69 23.24 21.64
N ALA A 300 -18.54 23.52 22.61
CA ALA A 300 -19.27 22.49 23.36
C ALA A 300 -20.20 21.67 22.45
N VAL A 301 -20.94 22.32 21.54
CA VAL A 301 -21.81 21.64 20.56
C VAL A 301 -21.00 20.75 19.64
N VAL A 302 -19.86 21.25 19.15
CA VAL A 302 -18.94 20.49 18.29
C VAL A 302 -18.41 19.26 19.04
N MET A 303 -17.89 19.40 20.27
CA MET A 303 -17.44 18.27 21.10
C MET A 303 -18.52 17.20 21.35
N ILE A 304 -19.76 17.62 21.63
CA ILE A 304 -20.89 16.70 21.83
C ILE A 304 -21.21 15.96 20.53
N GLY A 305 -21.14 16.65 19.38
CA GLY A 305 -21.38 16.06 18.06
C GLY A 305 -20.50 14.84 17.79
N LYS A 306 -19.19 14.91 18.10
CA LYS A 306 -18.26 13.78 17.92
C LYS A 306 -18.61 12.61 18.82
N GLY A 307 -18.83 12.90 20.12
CA GLY A 307 -19.13 11.89 21.12
C GLY A 307 -20.42 11.13 20.81
N PHE A 308 -21.43 11.82 20.27
CA PHE A 308 -22.70 11.20 19.90
C PHE A 308 -22.55 10.24 18.70
N ILE A 309 -21.75 10.59 17.68
CA ILE A 309 -21.51 9.72 16.52
C ILE A 309 -20.88 8.38 16.97
N TYR A 310 -19.86 8.42 17.83
CA TYR A 310 -19.23 7.21 18.38
C TYR A 310 -20.17 6.38 19.25
N LEU A 311 -21.10 7.03 19.96
CA LEU A 311 -22.08 6.31 20.77
C LEU A 311 -23.08 5.54 19.89
N VAL A 312 -23.53 6.14 18.79
CA VAL A 312 -24.42 5.45 17.83
C VAL A 312 -23.69 4.27 17.19
N GLU A 313 -22.44 4.46 16.77
CA GLU A 313 -21.62 3.39 16.19
C GLU A 313 -21.39 2.24 17.19
N SER A 314 -21.10 2.57 18.45
CA SER A 314 -20.91 1.58 19.51
C SER A 314 -22.15 0.72 19.76
N ILE A 315 -23.36 1.32 19.71
CA ILE A 315 -24.62 0.58 19.88
C ILE A 315 -24.91 -0.31 18.67
N LEU A 316 -24.63 0.16 17.46
CA LEU A 316 -24.92 -0.58 16.23
C LEU A 316 -23.94 -1.74 16.01
N ASN A 317 -22.66 -1.55 16.34
CA ASN A 317 -21.61 -2.53 16.09
C ASN A 317 -21.30 -3.43 17.31
N GLY A 318 -21.86 -3.14 18.49
CA GLY A 318 -21.63 -3.92 19.70
C GLY A 318 -20.20 -3.83 20.26
N VAL A 319 -19.41 -2.88 19.75
CA VAL A 319 -18.00 -2.66 20.16
C VAL A 319 -17.95 -1.55 21.21
N LYS A 320 -17.17 -1.76 22.28
CA LYS A 320 -16.96 -0.77 23.33
C LYS A 320 -16.23 0.46 22.75
N PRO A 321 -16.73 1.69 22.98
CA PRO A 321 -16.09 2.88 22.44
C PRO A 321 -14.81 3.19 23.20
N ILE A 322 -13.76 3.58 22.45
CA ILE A 322 -12.50 4.08 22.98
C ILE A 322 -12.62 5.61 22.92
N PHE A 323 -12.71 6.25 24.09
CA PHE A 323 -12.81 7.71 24.23
C PHE A 323 -11.44 8.36 24.30
#